data_AF-A0A2V6HGS9-F1
#
_entry.id   AF-A0A2V6HGS9-F1
#
_cell.length_a   1.000
_cell.length_b   1.000
_cell.length_c   1.000
_cell.angle_alpha   90.00
_cell.angle_beta   90.00
_cell.angle_gamma   90.00
#
_symmetry.space_group_name_H-M   'P 1'
#
loop_
_entity.id
_entity.type
_entity.pdbx_description
1 polymer ?
#
loop_
_entity_poly.entity_id
_entity_poly.type
_entity_poly.pdbx_seq_one_letter_code
_entity_poly.pdbx_strand_id
1 'polypeptide(L)'
;MKTKQPLFLNEEEVRKHLRMAELIPAMERALMDFSAGKVTQPVRSVIKVEVAAATGFLGLMPALTPDGLGLKAVTFYPSNAERGIPTHMATIFLVDPETGTPLAIMDGRLI
;
A
#
# COMPACT_ATOMS: atom_id res chain seq x y z
N MET A 1 4.15 -18.35 21.59
CA MET A 1 4.84 -18.03 20.32
C MET A 1 5.54 -16.70 20.49
N LYS A 2 6.83 -16.58 20.12
CA LYS A 2 7.47 -15.26 20.05
C LYS A 2 6.89 -14.54 18.82
N THR A 3 6.06 -13.54 19.03
CA THR A 3 5.66 -12.61 17.97
C THR A 3 6.92 -11.92 17.47
N LYS A 4 7.39 -12.29 16.27
CA LYS A 4 8.41 -11.51 15.58
C LYS A 4 7.77 -10.16 15.25
N GLN A 5 8.46 -9.08 15.58
CA GLN A 5 8.04 -7.74 15.13
C GLN A 5 7.99 -7.71 13.60
N PRO A 6 7.01 -7.00 12.99
CA PRO A 6 6.97 -6.85 11.54
C PRO A 6 8.20 -6.10 11.06
N LEU A 7 8.61 -6.38 9.83
CA LEU A 7 9.68 -5.62 9.17
C LEU A 7 9.19 -4.20 8.88
N PHE A 8 9.98 -3.20 9.24
CA PHE A 8 9.71 -1.81 8.88
C PHE A 8 10.65 -1.39 7.76
N LEU A 9 10.10 -0.95 6.64
CA LEU A 9 10.88 -0.53 5.46
C LEU A 9 10.56 0.92 5.12
N ASN A 10 11.56 1.80 5.22
CA ASN A 10 11.44 3.16 4.72
C ASN A 10 11.57 3.19 3.19
N GLU A 11 11.37 4.37 2.59
CA GLU A 11 11.45 4.57 1.14
C GLU A 11 12.79 4.14 0.53
N GLU A 12 13.92 4.43 1.18
CA GLU A 12 15.24 4.07 0.67
C GLU A 12 15.46 2.56 0.67
N GLU A 13 14.96 1.88 1.70
CA GLU A 13 14.99 0.42 1.80
C GLU A 13 14.11 -0.21 0.73
N VAL A 14 12.87 0.27 0.57
CA VAL A 14 11.97 -0.16 -0.51
C VAL A 14 12.63 0.04 -1.88
N ARG A 15 13.22 1.22 -2.13
CA ARG A 15 13.86 1.55 -3.41
C ARG A 15 14.96 0.56 -3.81
N LYS A 16 15.73 0.04 -2.85
CA LYS A 16 16.80 -0.95 -3.10
C LYS A 16 16.28 -2.27 -3.65
N HIS A 17 15.00 -2.57 -3.44
CA HIS A 17 14.37 -3.83 -3.85
C HIS A 17 13.49 -3.69 -5.11
N LEU A 18 13.24 -2.48 -5.60
CA LEU A 18 12.37 -2.23 -6.75
C LEU A 18 13.19 -2.04 -8.03
N ARG A 19 13.15 -3.03 -8.93
CA ARG A 19 13.75 -2.94 -10.27
C ARG A 19 12.65 -2.95 -11.33
N MET A 20 12.58 -1.93 -12.17
CA MET A 20 11.48 -1.79 -13.14
C MET A 20 11.34 -3.00 -14.08
N ALA A 21 12.46 -3.62 -14.46
CA ALA A 21 12.49 -4.84 -15.26
C ALA A 21 11.77 -6.04 -14.59
N GLU A 22 11.68 -6.06 -13.26
CA GLU A 22 10.96 -7.09 -12.50
C GLU A 22 9.52 -6.67 -12.16
N LEU A 23 9.27 -5.36 -12.02
CA LEU A 23 7.94 -4.85 -11.69
C LEU A 23 6.94 -4.98 -12.83
N ILE A 24 7.37 -4.79 -14.07
CA ILE A 24 6.50 -4.93 -15.25
C ILE A 24 5.88 -6.35 -15.32
N PRO A 25 6.65 -7.45 -15.33
CA PRO A 25 6.07 -8.79 -15.37
C PRO A 25 5.28 -9.13 -14.09
N ALA A 26 5.68 -8.62 -12.93
CA ALA A 26 4.91 -8.79 -11.69
C ALA A 26 3.51 -8.15 -11.80
N MET A 27 3.43 -6.93 -12.33
CA MET A 27 2.16 -6.23 -12.55
C MET A 27 1.31 -6.91 -13.62
N GLU A 28 1.92 -7.39 -14.70
CA GLU A 28 1.23 -8.17 -15.73
C GLU A 28 0.55 -9.40 -15.11
N ARG A 29 1.29 -10.18 -14.31
CA ARG A 29 0.74 -11.34 -13.59
C ARG A 29 -0.36 -10.95 -12.62
N ALA A 30 -0.18 -9.89 -11.83
CA ALA A 30 -1.19 -9.42 -10.89
C ALA A 30 -2.51 -9.05 -11.59
N LEU A 31 -2.43 -8.38 -12.74
CA LEU A 31 -3.60 -8.02 -13.54
C LEU A 31 -4.24 -9.25 -14.21
N MET A 32 -3.45 -10.20 -14.71
CA MET A 32 -3.96 -11.46 -15.24
C MET A 32 -4.72 -12.26 -14.16
N ASP A 33 -4.16 -12.38 -12.96
CA ASP A 33 -4.80 -13.10 -11.86
C ASP A 33 -6.07 -12.39 -11.38
N PHE A 34 -6.09 -11.05 -11.40
CA PHE A 34 -7.31 -10.27 -11.14
C PHE A 34 -8.40 -10.55 -12.18
N SER A 35 -8.07 -10.47 -13.48
CA SER A 35 -9.02 -10.77 -14.56
C SER A 35 -9.49 -12.23 -14.57
N ALA A 36 -8.66 -13.16 -14.10
CA ALA A 36 -9.01 -14.57 -13.94
C ALA A 36 -9.85 -14.87 -12.69
N GLY A 37 -10.22 -13.85 -11.89
CA GLY A 37 -11.04 -14.03 -10.68
C GLY A 37 -10.31 -14.64 -9.49
N LYS A 38 -8.97 -14.65 -9.49
CA LYS A 38 -8.16 -15.23 -8.41
C LYS A 38 -7.81 -14.24 -7.29
N VAL A 39 -8.19 -12.99 -7.45
CA VAL A 39 -7.88 -11.90 -6.51
C VAL A 39 -9.18 -11.40 -5.88
N THR A 40 -9.20 -11.31 -4.55
CA THR A 40 -10.25 -10.59 -3.83
C THR A 40 -9.77 -9.16 -3.57
N GLN A 41 -10.31 -8.20 -4.31
CA GLN A 41 -10.01 -6.77 -4.15
C GLN A 41 -11.32 -5.97 -4.12
N PRO A 42 -11.82 -5.59 -2.93
CA PRO A 42 -13.04 -4.80 -2.83
C PRO A 42 -12.82 -3.37 -3.36
N VAL A 43 -13.93 -2.65 -3.59
CA VAL A 43 -13.87 -1.21 -3.87
C VAL A 43 -13.20 -0.51 -2.69
N ARG A 44 -12.25 0.37 -3.01
CA ARG A 44 -11.51 1.14 -1.99
C ARG A 44 -12.48 1.88 -1.05
N SER A 45 -12.18 1.85 0.24
CA SER A 45 -12.90 2.69 1.22
C SER A 45 -12.25 4.06 1.29
N VAL A 46 -13.04 5.12 1.32
CA VAL A 46 -12.55 6.50 1.35
C VAL A 46 -13.20 7.26 2.50
N ILE A 47 -12.38 7.90 3.32
CA ILE A 47 -12.81 8.87 4.31
C ILE A 47 -12.34 10.24 3.82
N LYS A 48 -13.29 11.13 3.51
CA LYS A 48 -12.98 12.54 3.23
C LYS A 48 -12.54 13.20 4.52
N VAL A 49 -11.48 14.00 4.45
CA VAL A 49 -10.98 14.77 5.58
C VAL A 49 -11.23 16.23 5.27
N GLU A 50 -12.09 16.84 6.08
CA GLU A 50 -12.43 18.26 6.01
C GLU A 50 -12.21 18.84 7.41
N VAL A 51 -11.04 19.44 7.62
CA VAL A 51 -10.67 20.10 8.88
C VAL A 51 -10.32 21.56 8.59
N ALA A 52 -10.39 22.42 9.61
CA ALA A 52 -10.21 23.87 9.44
C ALA A 52 -8.94 24.28 8.66
N ALA A 53 -7.86 23.49 8.78
CA ALA A 53 -6.57 23.78 8.15
C ALA A 53 -6.31 23.02 6.83
N ALA A 54 -7.15 22.05 6.44
CA ALA A 54 -6.87 21.22 5.27
C ALA A 54 -8.09 20.44 4.76
N THR A 55 -8.12 20.24 3.44
CA THR A 55 -8.99 19.28 2.76
C THR A 55 -8.15 18.14 2.18
N GLY A 56 -8.67 16.92 2.23
CA GLY A 56 -7.99 15.74 1.72
C GLY A 56 -8.82 14.47 1.86
N PHE A 57 -8.18 13.32 1.72
CA PHE A 57 -8.81 12.03 2.00
C PHE A 57 -7.82 10.98 2.51
N LEU A 58 -8.34 9.98 3.23
CA LEU A 58 -7.72 8.69 3.48
C LEU A 58 -8.41 7.63 2.60
N GLY A 59 -7.63 6.90 1.81
CA GLY A 59 -8.07 5.77 1.01
C GLY A 59 -7.47 4.47 1.53
N LEU A 60 -8.29 3.42 1.67
CA LEU A 60 -7.88 2.08 2.04
C LEU A 60 -8.14 1.13 0.87
N MET A 61 -7.08 0.44 0.44
CA MET A 61 -7.08 -0.44 -0.74
C MET A 61 -6.54 -1.84 -0.36
N PRO A 62 -7.36 -2.70 0.26
CA PRO A 62 -6.95 -4.07 0.59
C PRO A 62 -7.05 -4.99 -0.63
N ALA A 63 -6.20 -6.02 -0.68
CA ALA A 63 -6.28 -7.09 -1.66
C ALA A 63 -5.74 -8.42 -1.09
N LEU A 64 -6.44 -9.52 -1.36
CA LEU A 64 -5.95 -10.89 -1.21
C LEU A 64 -5.67 -11.46 -2.60
N THR A 65 -4.42 -11.86 -2.84
CA THR A 65 -3.94 -12.48 -4.08
C THR A 65 -3.44 -13.90 -3.78
N PRO A 66 -3.17 -14.73 -4.82
CA PRO A 66 -2.51 -16.02 -4.61
C PRO A 66 -1.14 -15.92 -3.90
N ASP A 67 -0.47 -14.77 -4.01
CA ASP A 67 0.89 -14.57 -3.49
C ASP A 67 0.90 -13.82 -2.13
N GLY A 68 -0.24 -13.33 -1.63
CA GLY A 68 -0.30 -12.66 -0.32
C GLY A 68 -1.51 -11.76 -0.06
N LEU A 69 -1.62 -11.32 1.19
CA LEU A 69 -2.63 -10.39 1.69
C LEU A 69 -1.99 -9.07 2.10
N GLY A 70 -2.53 -7.95 1.61
CA GLY A 70 -2.04 -6.63 1.97
C GLY A 70 -3.07 -5.52 1.86
N LEU A 71 -2.66 -4.34 2.32
CA LEU A 71 -3.45 -3.11 2.31
C LEU A 71 -2.53 -1.93 2.00
N LYS A 72 -2.90 -1.13 0.99
CA LYS A 72 -2.37 0.23 0.84
C LYS A 72 -3.29 1.23 1.55
N ALA A 73 -2.75 1.94 2.53
CA ALA A 73 -3.37 3.11 3.13
C ALA A 73 -2.72 4.35 2.51
N VAL A 74 -3.49 5.14 1.76
CA VAL A 74 -3.00 6.34 1.06
C VAL A 74 -3.73 7.57 1.57
N THR A 75 -3.01 8.65 1.78
CA THR A 75 -3.59 9.97 1.99
C THR A 75 -3.28 10.90 0.85
N PHE A 76 -4.23 11.78 0.54
CA PHE A 76 -4.06 12.83 -0.45
C PHE A 76 -4.48 14.17 0.14
N TYR A 77 -3.55 15.12 0.16
CA TYR A 77 -3.74 16.48 0.66
C TYR A 77 -3.13 17.47 -0.34
N PRO A 78 -3.94 18.11 -1.20
CA PRO A 78 -3.45 19.07 -2.18
C PRO A 78 -2.63 20.22 -1.57
N SER A 79 -3.06 20.73 -0.41
CA SER A 79 -2.42 21.86 0.28
C SER A 79 -1.00 21.57 0.77
N ASN A 80 -0.56 20.30 0.80
CA ASN A 80 0.83 19.96 1.12
C ASN A 80 1.82 20.53 0.09
N ALA A 81 1.40 20.75 -1.15
CA ALA A 81 2.24 21.34 -2.19
C ALA A 81 2.80 22.71 -1.78
N GLU A 82 1.99 23.54 -1.13
CA GLU A 82 2.39 24.87 -0.63
C GLU A 82 3.40 24.80 0.52
N ARG A 83 3.50 23.64 1.16
CA ARG A 83 4.36 23.38 2.32
C ARG A 83 5.62 22.60 1.96
N GLY A 84 5.83 22.27 0.68
CA GLY A 84 6.94 21.42 0.23
C GLY A 84 6.85 19.97 0.72
N ILE A 85 5.66 19.51 1.12
CA ILE A 85 5.39 18.13 1.53
C ILE A 85 4.77 17.38 0.34
N PRO A 86 5.08 16.09 0.11
CA PRO A 86 4.37 15.32 -0.89
C PRO A 86 2.84 15.36 -0.70
N THR A 87 2.11 15.56 -1.80
CA THR A 87 0.63 15.60 -1.76
C THR A 87 0.02 14.24 -1.52
N HIS A 88 0.75 13.18 -1.91
CA HIS A 88 0.38 11.79 -1.66
C HIS A 88 1.38 11.18 -0.68
N MET A 89 0.86 10.58 0.38
CA MET A 89 1.60 9.72 1.28
C MET A 89 0.93 8.36 1.28
N ALA A 90 1.69 7.29 1.40
CA ALA A 90 1.09 5.97 1.56
C ALA A 90 1.96 5.06 2.41
N THR A 91 1.28 4.08 3.01
CA THR A 91 1.88 2.99 3.75
C THR A 91 1.26 1.69 3.26
N ILE A 92 2.09 0.68 3.01
CA ILE A 92 1.63 -0.66 2.67
C ILE A 92 1.83 -1.56 3.89
N PHE A 93 0.75 -2.27 4.25
CA PHE A 93 0.76 -3.33 5.26
C PHE A 93 0.74 -4.67 4.53
N LEU A 94 1.67 -5.55 4.87
CA LEU A 94 1.70 -6.93 4.41
C LEU A 94 1.38 -7.85 5.59
N VAL A 95 0.48 -8.80 5.38
CA VAL A 95 -0.06 -9.68 6.40
C VAL A 95 0.02 -11.13 5.90
N ASP A 96 0.36 -12.04 6.81
CA ASP A 96 0.27 -13.46 6.55
C ASP A 96 -1.21 -13.85 6.38
N PRO A 97 -1.64 -14.34 5.20
CA PRO A 97 -3.04 -14.69 4.95
C PRO A 97 -3.53 -15.87 5.79
N GLU A 98 -2.64 -16.74 6.28
CA GLU A 98 -3.01 -17.92 7.08
C GLU A 98 -3.20 -17.57 8.56
N THR A 99 -2.33 -16.71 9.09
CA THR A 99 -2.29 -16.42 10.54
C THR A 99 -2.79 -15.03 10.91
N GLY A 100 -2.91 -14.11 9.94
CA GLY A 100 -3.17 -12.70 10.19
C GLY A 100 -1.98 -11.95 10.81
N THR A 101 -0.81 -12.59 10.95
CA THR A 101 0.35 -11.96 11.57
C THR A 101 0.89 -10.85 10.66
N PRO A 102 1.14 -9.63 11.17
CA PRO A 102 1.80 -8.59 10.40
C PRO A 102 3.22 -9.02 9.98
N LEU A 103 3.49 -8.98 8.68
CA LEU A 103 4.80 -9.34 8.12
C LEU A 103 5.66 -8.11 7.91
N ALA A 104 5.10 -7.05 7.31
CA ALA A 104 5.83 -5.82 7.02
C ALA A 104 4.93 -4.58 7.02
N ILE A 105 5.53 -3.44 7.33
CA ILE A 105 4.98 -2.10 7.16
C ILE A 105 6.02 -1.31 6.35
N MET A 106 5.63 -0.84 5.17
CA MET A 106 6.57 -0.24 4.22
C MET A 106 6.08 1.08 3.65
N ASP A 107 7.02 1.94 3.24
CA ASP A 107 6.70 3.14 2.46
C ASP A 107 5.94 2.74 1.19
N GLY A 108 4.73 3.31 1.03
CA GLY A 108 3.89 3.12 -0.15
C GLY A 108 3.77 4.37 -1.01
N ARG A 109 4.57 5.40 -0.74
CA ARG A 109 4.64 6.60 -1.58
C ARG A 109 5.43 6.31 -2.85
N LEU A 110 6.49 5.50 -2.74
CA LEU A 110 7.30 5.05 -3.87
C LEU A 110 6.66 3.91 -4.67
N ILE A 111 5.90 3.02 -4.01
CA ILE A 111 5.16 1.88 -4.62
C ILE A 111 3.84 2.36 -5.20
#